data_AF-A0A9D8Y0M8-F1
#
_entry.id   AF-A0A9D8Y0M8-F1
#
_cell.length_a   1.000
_cell.length_b   1.000
_cell.length_c   1.000
_cell.angle_alpha   90.00
_cell.angle_beta   90.00
_cell.angle_gamma   90.00
#
_symmetry.space_group_name_H-M   'P 1'
#
loop_
_entity.id
_entity.type
_entity.pdbx_description
1 polymer ?
#
loop_
_entity_poly.entity_id
_entity_poly.type
_entity_poly.pdbx_seq_one_letter_code
_entity_poly.pdbx_strand_id
1 'polypeptide(L)'
;MNRQILKLASVTLLALALSACGSHFRSNVTSFHTTTPPAGAKVVLVPIDESRQDSLEYRQYASSIQAVLEQTGFVGARETDPDYVVGFEISVNDGREKLRALPGGGFGGPLWWRRGYAWGGWWDPFYGGFGGAGFGPGFGGNQITARTVYLAELHVEIREPDGTMVFEATAESETRTRSLPELVPMLAAALFEEFPGANGVTRRIVLDKN
;
A
#
# COMPACT_ATOMS: atom_id res chain seq x y z
N MET A 1 33.07 1.61 37.18
CA MET A 1 31.93 1.62 36.24
C MET A 1 31.45 0.20 36.04
N ASN A 2 30.21 -0.12 36.48
CA ASN A 2 29.75 -1.50 36.67
C ASN A 2 29.60 -2.25 35.34
N ARG A 3 30.39 -3.31 35.14
CA ARG A 3 30.30 -4.21 33.96
C ARG A 3 28.90 -4.80 33.75
N GLN A 4 28.12 -4.93 34.81
CA GLN A 4 26.72 -5.38 34.78
C GLN A 4 25.80 -4.36 34.07
N ILE A 5 25.99 -3.05 34.32
CA ILE A 5 25.21 -1.97 33.70
C ILE A 5 25.54 -1.87 32.20
N LEU A 6 26.80 -2.08 31.82
CA LEU A 6 27.20 -2.13 30.41
C LEU A 6 26.53 -3.30 29.66
N LYS A 7 26.47 -4.48 30.28
CA LYS A 7 25.83 -5.67 29.67
C LYS A 7 24.32 -5.50 29.50
N LEU A 8 23.64 -4.95 30.50
CA LEU A 8 22.21 -4.64 30.42
C LEU A 8 21.91 -3.59 29.34
N ALA A 9 22.71 -2.52 29.27
CA ALA A 9 22.57 -1.50 28.23
C ALA A 9 22.78 -2.07 26.81
N SER A 10 23.73 -3.00 26.63
CA SER A 10 23.97 -3.66 25.34
C SER A 10 22.82 -4.59 24.91
N VAL A 11 22.20 -5.31 25.85
CA VAL A 11 21.06 -6.19 25.54
C VAL A 11 19.82 -5.39 25.17
N THR A 12 19.56 -4.27 25.86
CA THR A 12 18.44 -3.37 25.51
C THR A 12 18.68 -2.71 24.15
N LEU A 13 19.89 -2.26 23.84
CA LEU A 13 20.21 -1.66 22.55
C LEU A 13 20.08 -2.66 21.38
N LEU A 14 20.45 -3.93 21.61
CA LEU A 14 20.31 -4.99 20.61
C LEU A 14 18.84 -5.38 20.40
N ALA A 15 18.02 -5.36 21.45
CA ALA A 15 16.58 -5.61 21.35
C ALA A 15 15.84 -4.50 20.58
N LEU A 16 16.25 -3.24 20.72
CA LEU A 16 15.70 -2.12 19.91
C LEU A 16 16.17 -2.14 18.44
N ALA A 17 17.29 -2.79 18.13
CA ALA A 17 17.82 -2.84 16.75
C ALA A 17 17.06 -3.83 15.84
N LEU A 18 16.25 -4.73 16.39
CA LEU A 18 15.54 -5.76 15.61
C LEU A 18 14.18 -5.32 15.03
N SER A 19 13.63 -4.17 15.41
CA SER A 19 12.28 -3.75 14.98
C SER A 19 12.24 -3.00 13.63
N ALA A 20 13.36 -2.82 12.94
CA ALA A 20 13.45 -1.92 11.78
C ALA A 20 13.17 -2.56 10.41
N CYS A 21 12.79 -3.84 10.34
CA CYS A 21 12.42 -4.51 9.10
C CYS A 21 10.92 -4.82 9.03
N GLY A 22 10.09 -3.80 9.30
CA GLY A 22 8.65 -3.87 9.11
C GLY A 22 8.30 -3.77 7.62
N SER A 23 7.33 -4.56 7.17
CA SER A 23 6.71 -4.32 5.86
C SER A 23 5.71 -3.18 5.99
N HIS A 24 5.68 -2.26 5.03
CA HIS A 24 4.75 -1.12 5.07
C HIS A 24 3.61 -1.30 4.08
N PHE A 25 2.39 -0.99 4.52
CA PHE A 25 1.23 -0.77 3.67
C PHE A 25 1.23 0.70 3.21
N ARG A 26 0.90 0.95 1.94
CA ARG A 26 0.87 2.30 1.37
C ARG A 26 -0.45 2.52 0.66
N SER A 27 -1.13 3.61 0.98
CA SER A 27 -2.40 3.98 0.35
C SER A 27 -2.37 5.44 -0.07
N ASN A 28 -2.94 5.75 -1.23
CA ASN A 28 -3.29 7.12 -1.58
C ASN A 28 -4.73 7.35 -1.11
N VAL A 29 -4.98 8.42 -0.38
CA VAL A 29 -6.29 8.74 0.21
C VAL A 29 -6.70 10.11 -0.28
N THR A 30 -7.86 10.19 -0.91
CA THR A 30 -8.47 11.46 -1.33
C THR A 30 -9.80 11.60 -0.61
N SER A 31 -10.06 12.76 -0.02
CA SER A 31 -11.24 13.01 0.80
C SER A 31 -11.88 14.36 0.47
N PHE A 32 -13.21 14.41 0.50
CA PHE A 32 -14.01 15.61 0.38
C PHE A 32 -15.00 15.68 1.53
N HIS A 33 -15.23 16.88 2.08
CA HIS A 33 -16.17 17.06 3.17
C HIS A 33 -16.72 18.49 3.23
N THR A 34 -17.92 18.60 3.79
CA THR A 34 -18.59 19.88 4.07
C THR A 34 -18.58 20.22 5.56
N THR A 35 -18.57 19.19 6.41
CA THR A 35 -18.47 19.30 7.86
C THR A 35 -17.64 18.15 8.41
N THR A 36 -17.10 18.33 9.62
CA THR A 36 -16.35 17.29 10.32
C THR A 36 -17.23 16.69 11.41
N PRO A 37 -17.57 15.39 11.33
CA PRO A 37 -18.26 14.70 12.41
C PRO A 37 -17.48 14.83 13.74
N PRO A 38 -18.15 15.16 14.85
CA PRO A 38 -17.50 15.26 16.15
C PRO A 38 -17.09 13.88 16.68
N ALA A 39 -16.05 13.85 17.53
CA ALA A 39 -15.70 12.65 18.28
C ALA A 39 -16.88 12.21 19.17
N GLY A 40 -17.09 10.90 19.27
CA GLY A 40 -18.21 10.30 19.99
C GLY A 40 -19.50 10.19 19.17
N ALA A 41 -19.52 10.65 17.91
CA ALA A 41 -20.68 10.52 17.04
C ALA A 41 -21.05 9.04 16.82
N LYS A 42 -22.35 8.75 16.92
CA LYS A 42 -22.95 7.44 16.71
C LYS A 42 -23.03 7.16 15.21
N VAL A 43 -22.38 6.09 14.75
CA VAL A 43 -22.38 5.69 13.34
C VAL A 43 -23.03 4.33 13.15
N VAL A 44 -23.78 4.16 12.06
CA VAL A 44 -24.25 2.86 11.60
C VAL A 44 -23.71 2.58 10.21
N LEU A 45 -23.25 1.35 9.96
CA LEU A 45 -22.78 0.94 8.63
C LEU A 45 -23.91 0.30 7.85
N VAL A 46 -24.13 0.80 6.63
CA VAL A 46 -25.15 0.32 5.69
C VAL A 46 -24.48 0.10 4.33
N PRO A 47 -24.81 -0.94 3.56
CA PRO A 47 -24.22 -1.11 2.25
C PRO A 47 -24.72 -0.02 1.30
N ILE A 48 -23.82 0.52 0.47
CA ILE A 48 -24.22 1.46 -0.60
C ILE A 48 -25.15 0.76 -1.60
N ASP A 49 -24.87 -0.52 -1.87
CA ASP A 49 -25.72 -1.39 -2.69
C ASP A 49 -26.62 -2.24 -1.79
N GLU A 50 -27.92 -1.92 -1.78
CA GLU A 50 -28.93 -2.62 -0.98
C GLU A 50 -28.96 -4.14 -1.22
N SER A 51 -28.56 -4.61 -2.40
CA SER A 51 -28.50 -6.05 -2.69
C SER A 51 -27.49 -6.80 -1.81
N ARG A 52 -26.56 -6.10 -1.17
CA ARG A 52 -25.55 -6.65 -0.25
C ARG A 52 -25.98 -6.69 1.21
N GLN A 53 -27.17 -6.22 1.57
CA GLN A 53 -27.64 -6.19 2.98
C GLN A 53 -27.54 -7.56 3.67
N ASP A 54 -27.89 -8.64 2.96
CA ASP A 54 -27.84 -10.01 3.51
C ASP A 54 -26.47 -10.69 3.35
N SER A 55 -25.49 -10.03 2.73
CA SER A 55 -24.18 -10.60 2.44
C SER A 55 -23.35 -10.84 3.72
N LEU A 56 -22.91 -12.08 3.91
CA LEU A 56 -21.95 -12.46 4.97
C LEU A 56 -20.61 -11.75 4.79
N GLU A 57 -20.17 -11.58 3.55
CA GLU A 57 -18.94 -10.88 3.22
C GLU A 57 -19.03 -9.40 3.62
N TYR A 58 -20.15 -8.74 3.29
CA TYR A 58 -20.40 -7.37 3.71
C TYR A 58 -20.34 -7.24 5.24
N ARG A 59 -21.02 -8.11 5.98
CA ARG A 59 -21.01 -8.08 7.46
C ARG A 59 -19.61 -8.24 8.05
N GLN A 60 -18.78 -9.09 7.46
CA GLN A 60 -17.39 -9.28 7.88
C GLN A 60 -16.56 -8.00 7.70
N TYR A 61 -16.70 -7.34 6.54
CA TYR A 61 -15.96 -6.12 6.23
C TYR A 61 -16.50 -4.92 7.01
N ALA A 62 -17.81 -4.81 7.17
CA ALA A 62 -18.45 -3.79 8.01
C ALA A 62 -17.93 -3.88 9.46
N SER A 63 -17.83 -5.09 10.01
CA SER A 63 -17.26 -5.29 11.36
C SER A 63 -15.80 -4.83 11.44
N SER A 64 -15.02 -5.02 10.37
CA SER A 64 -13.62 -4.59 10.32
C SER A 64 -13.50 -3.07 10.22
N ILE A 65 -14.35 -2.41 9.43
CA ILE A 65 -14.39 -0.95 9.26
C ILE A 65 -14.91 -0.28 10.55
N GLN A 66 -15.93 -0.87 11.19
CA GLN A 66 -16.45 -0.42 12.48
C GLN A 66 -15.35 -0.38 13.54
N ALA A 67 -14.51 -1.41 13.63
CA ALA A 67 -13.39 -1.44 14.57
C ALA A 67 -12.35 -0.33 14.31
N VAL A 68 -12.18 0.10 13.05
CA VAL A 68 -11.30 1.24 12.71
C VAL A 68 -11.97 2.56 13.09
N LEU A 69 -13.25 2.73 12.77
CA LEU A 69 -14.02 3.93 13.14
C LEU A 69 -14.01 4.18 14.65
N GLU A 70 -14.13 3.11 15.44
CA GLU A 70 -14.02 3.17 16.90
C GLU A 70 -12.65 3.66 17.38
N GLN A 71 -11.56 3.27 16.69
CA GLN A 71 -10.21 3.79 16.97
C GLN A 71 -10.06 5.27 16.60
N THR A 72 -10.80 5.75 15.61
CA THR A 72 -10.85 7.16 15.22
C THR A 72 -11.76 8.00 16.14
N GLY A 73 -12.49 7.37 17.06
CA GLY A 73 -13.31 8.03 18.07
C GLY A 73 -14.81 8.06 17.76
N PHE A 74 -15.28 7.36 16.73
CA PHE A 74 -16.71 7.12 16.52
C PHE A 74 -17.24 6.04 17.46
N VAL A 75 -18.56 5.98 17.62
CA VAL A 75 -19.23 4.96 18.44
C VAL A 75 -20.22 4.19 17.57
N GLY A 76 -20.17 2.86 17.61
CA GLY A 76 -21.16 2.03 16.92
C GLY A 76 -22.57 2.25 17.46
N ALA A 77 -23.50 2.56 16.57
CA ALA A 77 -24.92 2.70 16.86
C ALA A 77 -25.68 1.42 16.49
N ARG A 78 -26.83 1.20 17.14
CA ARG A 78 -27.88 0.36 16.55
C ARG A 78 -28.63 1.22 15.52
N GLU A 79 -29.20 0.59 14.49
CA GLU A 79 -29.91 1.25 13.37
C GLU A 79 -31.00 2.26 13.78
N THR A 80 -31.47 2.23 15.02
CA THR A 80 -32.64 2.98 15.48
C THR A 80 -32.40 4.46 15.77
N ASP A 81 -31.15 4.91 15.95
CA ASP A 81 -30.84 6.33 16.20
C ASP A 81 -29.34 6.67 15.95
N PRO A 82 -28.84 6.58 14.70
CA PRO A 82 -27.48 7.01 14.37
C PRO A 82 -27.38 8.54 14.21
N ASP A 83 -26.24 9.11 14.56
CA ASP A 83 -25.90 10.50 14.20
C ASP A 83 -25.45 10.58 12.73
N TYR A 84 -24.82 9.52 12.22
CA TYR A 84 -24.42 9.39 10.82
C TYR A 84 -24.58 7.97 10.28
N VAL A 85 -24.85 7.86 8.98
CA VAL A 85 -24.89 6.62 8.22
C VAL A 85 -23.61 6.51 7.39
N VAL A 86 -22.90 5.39 7.53
CA VAL A 86 -21.62 5.13 6.85
C VAL A 86 -21.85 4.08 5.76
N GLY A 87 -21.68 4.48 4.51
CA GLY A 87 -21.67 3.61 3.34
C GLY A 87 -20.25 3.23 2.95
N PHE A 88 -20.04 2.02 2.44
CA PHE A 88 -18.76 1.69 1.80
C PHE A 88 -18.90 0.74 0.60
N GLU A 89 -17.94 0.84 -0.30
CA GLU A 89 -17.71 -0.09 -1.40
C GLU A 89 -16.24 -0.51 -1.44
N ILE A 90 -16.00 -1.79 -1.70
CA ILE A 90 -14.66 -2.38 -1.77
C ILE A 90 -14.50 -3.07 -3.13
N SER A 91 -13.39 -2.80 -3.81
CA SER A 91 -13.08 -3.44 -5.09
C SER A 91 -11.60 -3.76 -5.24
N VAL A 92 -11.30 -4.80 -6.02
CA VAL A 92 -9.94 -5.14 -6.45
C VAL A 92 -9.99 -5.47 -7.93
N ASN A 93 -9.11 -4.86 -8.72
CA ASN A 93 -9.09 -5.09 -10.16
C ASN A 93 -8.51 -6.48 -10.54
N ASP A 94 -8.62 -6.82 -11.82
CA ASP A 94 -8.03 -8.05 -12.38
C ASP A 94 -6.49 -8.03 -12.44
N GLY A 95 -5.88 -6.96 -11.96
CA GLY A 95 -4.43 -6.81 -11.93
C GLY A 95 -3.81 -6.62 -13.30
N ARG A 96 -2.55 -6.19 -13.26
CA ARG A 96 -1.74 -5.96 -14.46
C ARG A 96 -0.32 -6.37 -14.21
N GLU A 97 0.39 -6.73 -15.27
CA GLU A 97 1.82 -6.98 -15.19
C GLU A 97 2.58 -5.65 -15.10
N LYS A 98 3.46 -5.55 -14.11
CA LYS A 98 4.41 -4.46 -13.95
C LYS A 98 5.80 -5.01 -14.17
N LEU A 99 6.44 -4.58 -15.24
CA LEU A 99 7.82 -4.96 -15.53
C LEU A 99 8.76 -4.26 -14.54
N ARG A 100 9.63 -5.02 -13.90
CA ARG A 100 10.73 -4.49 -13.10
C ARG A 100 12.04 -4.89 -13.77
N ALA A 101 12.81 -3.90 -14.21
CA ALA A 101 14.19 -4.11 -14.57
C ALA A 101 15.04 -4.12 -13.30
N LEU A 102 15.64 -5.26 -12.99
CA LEU A 102 16.72 -5.32 -12.02
C LEU A 102 18.01 -4.94 -12.75
N PRO A 103 18.80 -3.96 -12.26
CA PRO A 103 20.10 -3.70 -12.83
C PRO A 103 20.93 -4.98 -12.74
N GLY A 104 21.36 -5.49 -13.88
CA GLY A 104 22.22 -6.67 -13.93
C GLY A 104 23.51 -6.38 -13.17
N GLY A 105 23.85 -7.22 -12.21
CA GLY A 105 25.08 -7.12 -11.42
C GLY A 105 26.31 -7.36 -12.28
N GLY A 106 26.71 -6.38 -13.08
CA GLY A 106 28.03 -6.29 -13.68
C GLY A 106 28.94 -5.51 -12.75
N PHE A 107 29.83 -6.20 -12.03
CA PHE A 107 31.00 -5.56 -11.41
C PHE A 107 31.93 -5.07 -12.52
N GLY A 108 31.61 -3.91 -13.11
CA GLY A 108 32.49 -3.17 -14.00
C GLY A 108 32.85 -1.86 -13.30
N GLY A 109 33.99 -1.84 -12.62
CA GLY A 109 34.54 -0.62 -12.03
C GLY A 109 34.69 0.50 -13.06
N PRO A 110 34.79 1.77 -12.62
CA PRO A 110 34.84 2.91 -13.54
C PRO A 110 36.04 2.76 -14.49
N LEU A 111 35.78 2.75 -15.80
CA LEU A 111 36.77 2.55 -16.87
C LEU A 111 37.50 3.87 -17.19
N TRP A 112 38.32 4.38 -16.26
CA TRP A 112 39.13 5.59 -16.46
C TRP A 112 40.63 5.34 -16.69
N TRP A 113 41.07 4.09 -16.91
CA TRP A 113 42.50 3.77 -17.04
C TRP A 113 42.87 2.73 -18.11
N ARG A 114 42.47 2.93 -19.36
CA ARG A 114 43.14 2.22 -20.48
C ARG A 114 43.57 3.17 -21.59
N ARG A 115 44.47 4.09 -21.22
CA ARG A 115 45.44 4.68 -22.15
C ARG A 115 46.43 3.57 -22.56
N GLY A 116 46.42 3.17 -23.82
CA GLY A 116 47.39 2.20 -24.34
C GLY A 116 47.12 1.81 -25.79
N TYR A 117 47.59 2.64 -26.71
CA TYR A 117 48.01 2.37 -28.09
C TYR A 117 47.58 1.04 -28.74
N ALA A 118 46.75 1.13 -29.79
CA ALA A 118 46.88 0.27 -30.98
C ALA A 118 46.26 0.97 -32.19
N TRP A 119 47.07 1.09 -33.24
CA TRP A 119 46.78 1.64 -34.54
C TRP A 119 45.78 0.79 -35.33
N GLY A 120 44.90 1.46 -36.08
CA GLY A 120 44.33 0.97 -37.33
C GLY A 120 43.16 -0.02 -37.24
N GLY A 121 42.13 0.25 -38.02
CA GLY A 121 41.08 -0.72 -38.33
C GLY A 121 39.68 -0.18 -38.16
N TRP A 122 39.18 0.51 -39.18
CA TRP A 122 37.75 0.58 -39.45
C TRP A 122 37.18 -0.84 -39.52
N TRP A 123 36.29 -1.23 -38.60
CA TRP A 123 35.39 -2.36 -38.82
C TRP A 123 34.17 -2.25 -37.90
N ASP A 124 33.05 -1.88 -38.49
CA ASP A 124 31.69 -2.08 -38.00
C ASP A 124 31.30 -3.54 -38.26
N PRO A 125 30.68 -4.25 -37.29
CA PRO A 125 29.88 -5.41 -37.64
C PRO A 125 28.52 -5.40 -36.91
N PHE A 126 27.61 -4.52 -37.33
CA PHE A 126 26.22 -4.94 -37.48
C PHE A 126 26.17 -5.97 -38.62
N TYR A 127 25.48 -7.10 -38.38
CA TYR A 127 25.23 -8.25 -39.26
C TYR A 127 26.26 -9.38 -39.30
N GLY A 128 25.79 -10.55 -38.85
CA GLY A 128 26.18 -11.84 -39.44
C GLY A 128 26.54 -12.92 -38.44
N GLY A 129 25.88 -14.08 -38.55
CA GLY A 129 26.57 -15.34 -38.29
C GLY A 129 25.98 -16.23 -37.22
N PHE A 130 25.01 -17.04 -37.63
CA PHE A 130 24.77 -18.38 -37.10
C PHE A 130 26.10 -19.17 -37.13
N GLY A 131 26.62 -19.64 -35.99
CA GLY A 131 27.82 -20.50 -35.99
C GLY A 131 28.59 -20.59 -34.67
N GLY A 132 28.30 -21.65 -33.90
CA GLY A 132 29.27 -22.50 -33.23
C GLY A 132 30.35 -21.92 -32.30
N ALA A 133 30.26 -22.36 -31.03
CA ALA A 133 31.37 -22.71 -30.13
C ALA A 133 32.04 -21.60 -29.29
N GLY A 134 31.66 -21.58 -28.00
CA GLY A 134 32.61 -21.38 -26.90
C GLY A 134 32.44 -20.09 -26.10
N PHE A 135 32.04 -20.26 -24.83
CA PHE A 135 32.26 -19.43 -23.62
C PHE A 135 30.98 -19.04 -22.83
N GLY A 136 30.62 -19.88 -21.85
CA GLY A 136 30.19 -19.50 -20.48
C GLY A 136 28.78 -18.88 -20.25
N PRO A 137 27.99 -19.39 -19.27
CA PRO A 137 26.71 -18.78 -18.91
C PRO A 137 26.95 -17.55 -18.03
N GLY A 138 26.81 -16.36 -18.58
CA GLY A 138 26.76 -15.14 -17.75
C GLY A 138 27.35 -13.91 -18.41
N PHE A 139 26.56 -13.24 -19.24
CA PHE A 139 26.83 -11.84 -19.61
C PHE A 139 25.53 -11.03 -19.62
N GLY A 140 25.28 -10.35 -18.49
CA GLY A 140 24.98 -8.92 -18.49
C GLY A 140 23.68 -8.39 -19.10
N GLY A 141 22.60 -9.17 -19.17
CA GLY A 141 21.26 -8.62 -19.47
C GLY A 141 20.60 -8.05 -18.22
N ASN A 142 19.90 -6.91 -18.33
CA ASN A 142 18.93 -6.52 -17.30
C ASN A 142 17.94 -7.67 -17.11
N GLN A 143 17.83 -8.19 -15.89
CA GLN A 143 16.80 -9.18 -15.60
C GLN A 143 15.47 -8.44 -15.57
N ILE A 144 14.67 -8.63 -16.62
CA ILE A 144 13.29 -8.15 -16.67
C ILE A 144 12.44 -9.20 -15.96
N THR A 145 11.87 -8.83 -14.81
CA THR A 145 10.91 -9.68 -14.11
C THR A 145 9.53 -9.05 -14.24
N ALA A 146 8.57 -9.82 -14.76
CA ALA A 146 7.16 -9.46 -14.70
C ALA A 146 6.60 -9.81 -13.32
N ARG A 147 5.80 -8.91 -12.74
CA ARG A 147 5.03 -9.19 -11.52
C ARG A 147 3.60 -8.69 -11.69
N THR A 148 2.63 -9.49 -11.29
CA THR A 148 1.24 -9.05 -11.23
C THR A 148 1.04 -8.13 -10.03
N VAL A 149 0.42 -6.99 -10.26
CA VAL A 149 0.00 -6.05 -9.22
C VAL A 149 -1.48 -5.77 -9.36
N TYR A 150 -2.17 -5.66 -8.22
CA TYR A 150 -3.59 -5.32 -8.14
C TYR A 150 -3.75 -3.92 -7.59
N LEU A 151 -4.80 -3.23 -8.01
CA LEU A 151 -5.28 -2.01 -7.38
C LEU A 151 -6.47 -2.38 -6.52
N ALA A 152 -6.34 -2.16 -5.22
CA ALA A 152 -7.43 -2.30 -4.26
C ALA A 152 -7.95 -0.91 -3.89
N GLU A 153 -9.26 -0.77 -3.86
CA GLU A 153 -9.95 0.50 -3.59
C GLU A 153 -11.01 0.30 -2.51
N LEU A 154 -11.03 1.19 -1.54
CA LEU A 154 -12.10 1.34 -0.56
C LEU A 154 -12.69 2.74 -0.72
N HIS A 155 -13.95 2.81 -1.10
CA HIS A 155 -14.74 4.04 -1.10
C HIS A 155 -15.64 4.07 0.12
N VAL A 156 -15.70 5.21 0.81
CA VAL A 156 -16.52 5.42 2.01
C VAL A 156 -17.29 6.72 1.87
N GLU A 157 -18.56 6.66 2.24
CA GLU A 157 -19.49 7.78 2.34
C GLU A 157 -19.95 7.92 3.80
N ILE A 158 -20.07 9.15 4.29
CA ILE A 158 -20.72 9.45 5.56
C ILE A 158 -21.83 10.46 5.27
N ARG A 159 -23.04 10.10 5.66
CA ARG A 159 -24.26 10.87 5.44
C ARG A 159 -24.95 11.19 6.75
N GLU A 160 -25.64 12.32 6.80
CA GLU A 160 -26.63 12.59 7.85
C GLU A 160 -27.83 11.65 7.70
N PRO A 161 -28.67 11.46 8.74
CA PRO A 161 -29.84 10.59 8.68
C PRO A 161 -30.87 10.97 7.61
N ASP A 162 -30.84 12.22 7.13
CA ASP A 162 -31.68 12.71 6.03
C ASP A 162 -31.12 12.37 4.62
N GLY A 163 -29.94 11.73 4.55
CA GLY A 163 -29.26 11.33 3.33
C GLY A 163 -28.24 12.35 2.80
N THR A 164 -28.10 13.51 3.44
CA THR A 164 -27.13 14.55 3.04
C THR A 164 -25.70 14.04 3.19
N MET A 165 -24.92 14.07 2.10
CA MET A 165 -23.50 13.70 2.13
C MET A 165 -22.69 14.77 2.85
N VAL A 166 -21.96 14.37 3.90
CA VAL A 166 -21.09 15.27 4.67
C VAL A 166 -19.60 14.97 4.48
N PHE A 167 -19.27 13.71 4.16
CA PHE A 167 -17.90 13.29 3.89
C PHE A 167 -17.89 12.13 2.88
N GLU A 168 -16.96 12.17 1.94
CA GLU A 168 -16.65 11.08 1.03
C GLU A 168 -15.13 10.91 0.95
N ALA A 169 -14.65 9.68 0.87
CA ALA A 169 -13.24 9.42 0.67
C ALA A 169 -12.99 8.11 -0.07
N THR A 170 -11.88 8.09 -0.80
CA THR A 170 -11.39 6.91 -1.49
C THR A 170 -9.95 6.63 -1.09
N ALA A 171 -9.68 5.40 -0.66
CA ALA A 171 -8.35 4.88 -0.37
C ALA A 171 -7.95 3.85 -1.44
N GLU A 172 -6.82 4.09 -2.10
CA GLU A 172 -6.27 3.25 -3.18
C GLU A 172 -4.90 2.67 -2.81
N SER A 173 -4.70 1.37 -3.03
CA SER A 173 -3.41 0.71 -2.78
C SER A 173 -3.00 -0.26 -3.89
N GLU A 174 -1.75 -0.14 -4.36
CA GLU A 174 -1.12 -1.15 -5.22
C GLU A 174 -0.62 -2.32 -4.35
N THR A 175 -1.22 -3.50 -4.52
CA THR A 175 -0.96 -4.69 -3.72
C THR A 175 -0.55 -5.89 -4.58
N ARG A 176 0.00 -6.93 -3.94
CA ARG A 176 0.34 -8.22 -4.55
C ARG A 176 -0.65 -9.33 -4.23
N THR A 177 -1.61 -9.06 -3.36
CA THR A 177 -2.69 -9.99 -2.98
C THR A 177 -4.03 -9.45 -3.45
N ARG A 178 -4.98 -10.34 -3.73
CA ARG A 178 -6.40 -9.99 -3.93
C ARG A 178 -7.27 -10.27 -2.71
N SER A 179 -6.66 -10.69 -1.60
CA SER A 179 -7.37 -11.06 -0.38
C SER A 179 -8.02 -9.82 0.25
N LEU A 180 -9.30 -9.59 -0.04
CA LEU A 180 -10.08 -8.52 0.58
C LEU A 180 -10.06 -8.57 2.11
N PRO A 181 -10.16 -9.75 2.77
CA PRO A 181 -10.05 -9.83 4.23
C PRO A 181 -8.75 -9.25 4.79
N GLU A 182 -7.65 -9.32 4.04
CA GLU A 182 -6.36 -8.71 4.45
C GLU A 182 -6.29 -7.21 4.12
N LEU A 183 -6.96 -6.78 3.06
CA LEU A 183 -6.84 -5.41 2.53
C LEU A 183 -7.81 -4.45 3.21
N VAL A 184 -9.05 -4.89 3.50
CA VAL A 184 -10.12 -4.03 4.05
C VAL A 184 -9.67 -3.33 5.34
N PRO A 185 -9.12 -4.01 6.36
CA PRO A 185 -8.73 -3.32 7.60
C PRO A 185 -7.64 -2.27 7.36
N MET A 186 -6.72 -2.55 6.44
CA MET A 186 -5.60 -1.65 6.15
C MET A 186 -5.99 -0.46 5.28
N LEU A 187 -6.89 -0.65 4.31
CA LEU A 187 -7.48 0.42 3.53
C LEU A 187 -8.32 1.33 4.42
N ALA A 188 -9.14 0.76 5.30
CA ALA A 188 -9.94 1.53 6.25
C ALA A 188 -9.05 2.32 7.22
N ALA A 189 -8.05 1.68 7.82
CA ALA A 189 -7.09 2.35 8.69
C ALA A 189 -6.40 3.51 7.96
N ALA A 190 -5.98 3.32 6.71
CA ALA A 190 -5.35 4.38 5.95
C ALA A 190 -6.33 5.51 5.59
N LEU A 191 -7.58 5.18 5.24
CA LEU A 191 -8.61 6.16 4.89
C LEU A 191 -8.92 7.10 6.06
N PHE A 192 -9.00 6.54 7.27
CA PHE A 192 -9.28 7.28 8.50
C PHE A 192 -8.02 7.83 9.20
N GLU A 193 -6.83 7.57 8.65
CA GLU A 193 -5.59 8.18 9.11
C GLU A 193 -5.63 9.70 8.85
N GLU A 194 -5.43 10.49 9.91
CA GLU A 194 -5.60 11.95 9.93
C GLU A 194 -6.98 12.43 9.45
N PHE A 195 -8.05 11.66 9.72
CA PHE A 195 -9.42 12.07 9.40
C PHE A 195 -9.75 13.48 9.95
N PRO A 196 -10.48 14.33 9.20
CA PRO A 196 -11.04 14.11 7.86
C PRO A 196 -10.08 14.49 6.71
N GLY A 197 -8.84 14.91 7.03
CA GLY A 197 -7.85 15.33 6.06
C GLY A 197 -8.15 16.66 5.36
N ALA A 198 -7.24 17.04 4.45
CA ALA A 198 -7.42 18.20 3.60
C ALA A 198 -8.42 17.91 2.46
N ASN A 199 -9.35 18.83 2.25
CA ASN A 199 -10.41 18.69 1.25
C ASN A 199 -9.85 18.75 -0.19
N GLY A 200 -10.14 17.73 -1.00
CA GLY A 200 -9.74 17.64 -2.42
C GLY A 200 -8.26 17.38 -2.68
N VAL A 201 -7.51 16.96 -1.66
CA VAL A 201 -6.08 16.66 -1.79
C VAL A 201 -5.81 15.18 -1.58
N THR A 202 -5.12 14.55 -2.54
CA THR A 202 -4.63 13.18 -2.39
C THR A 202 -3.42 13.15 -1.45
N ARG A 203 -3.56 12.44 -0.34
CA ARG A 203 -2.53 12.21 0.67
C ARG A 203 -1.96 10.82 0.53
N ARG A 204 -0.65 10.67 0.77
CA ARG A 204 -0.01 9.36 0.78
C ARG A 204 0.18 8.88 2.21
N ILE A 205 -0.57 7.88 2.59
CA ILE A 205 -0.53 7.25 3.91
C ILE A 205 0.37 6.02 3.87
N VAL A 206 1.19 5.86 4.91
CA VAL A 206 2.08 4.70 5.09
C VAL A 206 1.82 4.13 6.48
N LEU A 207 1.38 2.89 6.53
CA LEU A 207 1.09 2.16 7.76
C LEU A 207 2.07 1.00 7.92
N ASP A 208 2.36 0.64 9.15
CA ASP A 208 3.13 -0.57 9.44
C ASP A 208 2.23 -1.80 9.38
N LYS A 209 2.67 -2.83 8.65
CA LYS A 209 1.96 -4.10 8.55
C LYS A 209 2.48 -5.01 9.66
N ASN A 210 1.82 -4.96 10.82
CA ASN A 210 2.08 -5.84 11.97
C ASN A 210 1.18 -7.08 11.95
#